data_AF-A0A7K0YZD5-F1
#
_entry.id   AF-A0A7K0YZD5-F1
#
_cell.length_a   1.000
_cell.length_b   1.000
_cell.length_c   1.000
_cell.angle_alpha   90.00
_cell.angle_beta   90.00
_cell.angle_gamma   90.00
#
_symmetry.space_group_name_H-M   'P 1'
#
loop_
_entity.id
_entity.type
_entity.pdbx_description
1 polymer ?
#
loop_
_entity_poly.entity_id
_entity_poly.type
_entity_poly.pdbx_seq_one_letter_code
_entity_poly.pdbx_strand_id
1 'polypeptide(L)' 'ERLLENGELRRFINIYINDEDVRFMGSLAATLKAGDSVTILPAVAGGC' A
#
# COMPACT_ATOMS: atom_id res chain seq x y z
N GLU A 1 4.36 7.60 11.31
CA GLU A 1 3.10 8.39 11.38
C GLU A 1 2.51 8.84 10.03
N ARG A 2 3.29 9.11 8.97
CA ARG A 2 2.74 9.73 7.74
C ARG A 2 1.83 8.81 6.87
N LEU A 3 1.94 7.49 7.01
CA LEU A 3 1.21 6.48 6.20
C LEU A 3 0.22 5.62 7.01
N LEU A 4 0.31 5.67 8.34
CA LEU A 4 -0.47 4.85 9.27
C LEU A 4 -1.38 5.77 10.10
N GLU A 5 -2.63 5.38 10.29
CA GLU A 5 -3.58 6.06 11.16
C GLU A 5 -4.12 5.02 12.15
N ASN A 6 -3.88 5.24 13.44
CA ASN A 6 -4.24 4.31 14.52
C ASN A 6 -3.69 2.88 14.38
N GLY A 7 -2.54 2.71 13.72
CA GLY A 7 -1.92 1.39 13.49
C GLY A 7 -2.46 0.64 12.28
N GLU A 8 -3.47 1.19 11.59
CA GLU A 8 -3.96 0.65 10.33
C GLU A 8 -3.44 1.48 9.14
N LEU A 9 -3.32 0.82 7.98
CA LEU A 9 -2.98 1.50 6.73
C LEU A 9 -4.10 2.50 6.41
N ARG A 10 -3.76 3.78 6.20
CA ARG A 10 -4.75 4.78 5.81
C ARG A 10 -5.53 4.27 4.58
N ARG A 11 -6.87 4.28 4.64
CA ARG A 11 -7.76 3.82 3.55
C ARG A 11 -7.45 4.47 2.18
N PHE A 12 -6.80 5.63 2.21
CA PHE A 12 -6.40 6.42 1.06
C PHE A 12 -4.99 6.06 0.53
N ILE A 13 -4.43 4.90 0.83
CA ILE A 13 -3.14 4.49 0.29
C ILE A 13 -3.32 3.12 -0.35
N ASN A 14 -3.00 3.03 -1.63
CA ASN A 14 -2.91 1.77 -2.36
C ASN A 14 -1.44 1.37 -2.43
N ILE A 15 -1.13 0.13 -2.11
CA ILE A 15 0.22 -0.42 -2.17
C ILE A 15 0.18 -1.59 -3.15
N TYR A 16 1.16 -1.65 -4.04
CA TYR A 16 1.32 -2.70 -5.02
C TYR A 16 2.71 -3.32 -4.87
N ILE A 17 2.79 -4.65 -4.99
CA ILE A 17 4.04 -5.40 -5.04
C ILE A 17 4.09 -6.06 -6.42
N ASN A 18 5.10 -5.75 -7.24
CA ASN A 18 5.22 -6.25 -8.62
C ASN A 18 3.92 -6.07 -9.44
N ASP A 19 3.27 -4.91 -9.30
CA ASP A 19 1.99 -4.55 -9.94
C ASP A 19 0.74 -5.32 -9.42
N GLU A 20 0.88 -6.18 -8.40
CA GLU A 20 -0.24 -6.84 -7.71
C GLU A 20 -0.67 -6.05 -6.46
N ASP A 21 -1.98 -5.90 -6.23
CA ASP A 21 -2.51 -5.20 -5.06
C ASP A 21 -2.34 -6.04 -3.79
N VAL A 22 -1.64 -5.48 -2.79
CA VAL A 22 -1.33 -6.17 -1.53
C VAL A 22 -2.56 -6.54 -0.72
N ARG A 23 -3.73 -5.93 -0.97
CA ARG A 23 -4.99 -6.25 -0.28
C ARG A 23 -5.39 -7.72 -0.45
N PHE A 24 -5.05 -8.34 -1.57
CA PHE A 24 -5.32 -9.74 -1.83
C PHE A 24 -4.20 -10.67 -1.34
N MET A 25 -3.02 -10.12 -1.04
CA MET A 25 -1.83 -10.87 -0.62
C MET A 25 -1.65 -10.96 0.90
N GLY A 26 -2.54 -10.34 1.69
CA GLY A 26 -2.43 -10.27 3.15
C GLY A 26 -2.15 -8.88 3.72
N SER A 27 -2.30 -7.82 2.90
CA SER A 27 -2.14 -6.43 3.30
C SER A 27 -0.75 -6.19 3.92
N LEU A 28 -0.68 -5.65 5.13
CA LEU A 28 0.55 -5.39 5.89
C LEU A 28 1.38 -6.64 6.23
N ALA A 29 0.80 -7.85 6.14
CA ALA A 29 1.49 -9.11 6.38
C ALA A 29 2.03 -9.77 5.09
N ALA A 30 1.89 -9.12 3.93
CA ALA A 30 2.42 -9.64 2.68
C ALA A 30 3.94 -9.85 2.79
N THR A 31 4.41 -11.04 2.44
CA THR A 31 5.83 -11.38 2.51
C THR A 31 6.54 -10.87 1.26
N LEU A 32 7.55 -10.04 1.46
CA LEU A 32 8.39 -9.51 0.37
C LEU A 32 9.64 -10.39 0.18
N LYS A 33 10.03 -10.59 -1.06
CA LYS A 33 11.31 -11.19 -1.43
C LYS A 33 12.29 -10.11 -1.90
N ALA A 34 13.57 -10.41 -1.80
CA ALA A 34 14.60 -9.55 -2.37
C ALA A 34 14.44 -9.48 -3.89
N GLY A 35 14.26 -8.27 -4.41
CA GLY A 35 14.01 -8.02 -5.84
C GLY A 35 12.58 -7.59 -6.16
N ASP A 36 11.65 -7.68 -5.21
CA ASP A 36 10.28 -7.21 -5.41
C ASP A 36 10.21 -5.68 -5.48
N SER A 37 9.45 -5.17 -6.44
CA SER A 37 9.20 -3.74 -6.61
C SER A 37 7.95 -3.34 -5.83
N VAL A 38 8.06 -2.35 -4.93
CA VAL A 38 6.94 -1.85 -4.14
C VAL A 38 6.54 -0.47 -4.62
N THR A 39 5.30 -0.34 -5.11
CA THR A 39 4.72 0.93 -5.56
C THR A 39 3.70 1.41 -4.54
N ILE A 40 3.89 2.60 -4.01
CA ILE A 40 2.97 3.23 -3.07
C ILE A 40 2.25 4.35 -3.79
N LEU A 41 0.95 4.18 -4.02
CA LEU A 41 0.10 5.18 -4.64
C LEU A 41 -0.77 5.85 -3.56
N PRO A 42 -0.43 7.09 -3.14
CA PRO A 42 -1.33 7.85 -2.31
C PRO A 42 -2.59 8.16 -3.12
N ALA A 43 -3.76 7.84 -2.59
CA ALA A 43 -5.04 8.25 -3.16
C ALA A 43 -5.14 9.76 -3.00
N VAL A 44 -4.73 10.47 -4.04
CA VAL A 44 -5.01 11.88 -4.22
C VAL A 44 -6.50 11.95 -4.52
N ALA A 45 -7.30 12.52 -3.61
CA ALA A 45 -8.61 13.01 -3.99
C ALA A 45 -8.37 14.02 -5.11
N GLY A 46 -8.76 13.66 -6.34
CA GLY A 46 -8.72 14.58 -7.48
C GLY A 46 -9.54 15.79 -7.11
N GLY A 47 -8.85 16.87 -6.73
CA GLY A 47 -9.46 18.16 -6.47
C GLY A 47 -9.76 18.82 -7.79
N CYS A 48 -11.05 18.94 -8.09
CA CYS A 48 -11.60 19.99 -8.93
C CYS A 48 -12.58 20.77 -8.07
#